data_AF-A0A563TZ48-F1
#
_entry.id   AF-A0A563TZ48-F1
#
_cell.length_a   1.000
_cell.length_b   1.000
_cell.length_c   1.000
_cell.angle_alpha   90.00
_cell.angle_beta   90.00
_cell.angle_gamma   90.00
#
_symmetry.space_group_name_H-M   'P 1'
#
loop_
_entity.id
_entity.type
_entity.pdbx_description
1 polymer ?
#
loop_
_entity_poly.entity_id
_entity_poly.type
_entity_poly.pdbx_seq_one_letter_code
_entity_poly.pdbx_strand_id
1 'polypeptide(L)' 'MEKRAGIQAFEKFKYINTINALAGGDVTKWHLILAMPYERVLTKLLLNKTEAEYQKRYHEMIAAS' A
#
# COMPACT_ATOMS: atom_id res chain seq x y z
N MET A 1 -14.52 -10.95 -14.37
CA MET A 1 -15.24 -10.04 -13.43
C MET A 1 -14.66 -10.06 -12.01
N GLU A 2 -14.04 -11.16 -11.57
CA GLU A 2 -13.54 -11.31 -10.18
C GLU A 2 -12.47 -10.29 -9.74
N LYS A 3 -11.52 -9.92 -10.61
CA LYS A 3 -10.51 -8.89 -10.29
C LYS A 3 -11.11 -7.53 -9.89
N ARG A 4 -12.28 -7.16 -10.42
CA ARG A 4 -12.97 -5.90 -10.06
C ARG A 4 -13.74 -6.01 -8.75
N ALA A 5 -14.30 -7.18 -8.44
CA ALA A 5 -14.99 -7.43 -7.18
C ALA A 5 -14.03 -7.37 -5.99
N GLY A 6 -12.79 -7.87 -6.16
CA GLY A 6 -11.74 -7.73 -5.15
C GLY A 6 -11.38 -6.27 -4.84
N ILE A 7 -11.26 -5.42 -5.87
CA ILE A 7 -10.92 -3.99 -5.71
C ILE A 7 -12.01 -3.24 -4.94
N GLN A 8 -13.29 -3.49 -5.25
CA GLN A 8 -14.42 -2.86 -4.53
C GLN A 8 -14.50 -3.30 -3.06
N ALA A 9 -14.10 -4.53 -2.73
CA ALA A 9 -14.10 -5.01 -1.35
C ALA A 9 -13.11 -4.26 -0.45
N PHE A 10 -12.04 -3.71 -1.02
CA PHE A 10 -11.03 -2.94 -0.28
C PHE A 10 -11.34 -1.44 -0.18
N GLU A 11 -12.08 -0.87 -1.14
CA GLU A 11 -12.51 0.53 -1.14
C GLU A 11 -13.30 0.91 0.13
N LYS A 12 -14.07 -0.02 0.69
CA LYS A 12 -14.84 0.23 1.93
C LYS A 12 -13.97 0.61 3.13
N PHE A 13 -12.70 0.21 3.12
CA PHE A 13 -11.77 0.46 4.22
C PHE A 13 -11.01 1.79 4.10
N LYS A 14 -11.14 2.52 2.97
CA LYS A 14 -10.57 3.86 2.77
C LYS A 14 -9.13 3.98 3.31
N TYR A 15 -8.88 4.97 4.18
CA TYR A 15 -7.56 5.24 4.75
C TYR A 15 -7.10 4.19 5.79
N ILE A 16 -8.00 3.36 6.33
CA ILE A 16 -7.64 2.28 7.27
C ILE A 16 -6.73 1.26 6.59
N ASN A 17 -6.94 0.99 5.30
CA ASN A 17 -6.04 0.13 4.53
C ASN A 17 -4.62 0.70 4.47
N THR A 18 -4.49 2.02 4.29
CA THR A 18 -3.20 2.70 4.29
C THR A 18 -2.53 2.60 5.65
N ILE A 19 -3.26 2.83 6.75
CA ILE A 19 -2.74 2.70 8.11
C ILE A 19 -2.30 1.26 8.38
N ASN A 20 -3.11 0.27 7.99
CA ASN A 20 -2.79 -1.14 8.18
C ASN A 20 -1.54 -1.55 7.40
N ALA A 21 -1.39 -1.08 6.16
CA ALA A 21 -0.19 -1.30 5.36
C ALA A 21 1.05 -0.66 5.99
N LEU A 22 0.92 0.56 6.53
CA LEU A 22 2.01 1.25 7.23
C LEU A 22 2.36 0.58 8.56
N ALA A 23 1.40 -0.03 9.23
CA ALA A 23 1.59 -0.80 10.46
C ALA A 23 2.12 -2.23 10.21
N GLY A 24 2.31 -2.63 8.95
CA GLY A 24 2.75 -3.99 8.60
C GLY A 24 1.72 -5.07 8.93
N GLY A 25 0.43 -4.73 8.94
CA GLY A 25 -0.67 -5.62 9.31
C GLY A 25 -0.92 -5.77 10.82
N ASP A 26 -0.07 -5.18 11.66
CA ASP A 26 -0.26 -5.18 13.10
C ASP A 26 -1.18 -4.04 13.52
N VAL A 27 -2.47 -4.35 13.65
CA VAL A 27 -3.50 -3.38 14.01
C VAL A 27 -3.22 -2.70 15.35
N THR A 28 -2.47 -3.31 16.28
CA THR A 28 -2.18 -2.69 17.59
C THR A 28 -1.27 -1.48 17.46
N LYS A 29 -0.49 -1.38 16.38
CA LYS A 29 0.45 -0.30 16.10
C LYS A 29 -0.16 0.90 15.37
N TRP A 30 -1.46 0.87 15.06
CA TRP A 30 -2.14 1.95 14.30
C TRP A 30 -1.91 3.35 14.88
N HIS A 31 -1.93 3.48 16.21
CA HIS A 31 -1.74 4.73 16.92
C HIS A 31 -0.34 5.34 16.69
N LEU A 32 0.69 4.50 16.52
CA LEU A 32 2.05 4.96 16.22
C LEU A 32 2.13 5.59 14.82
N ILE A 33 1.35 5.08 13.86
CA ILE A 33 1.27 5.63 12.51
C ILE A 33 0.59 7.00 12.53
N LEU A 34 -0.49 7.15 13.31
CA LEU A 34 -1.20 8.42 13.43
C LEU A 34 -0.41 9.49 14.18
N ALA A 35 0.45 9.10 15.11
CA ALA A 35 1.35 10.01 15.83
C ALA A 35 2.61 10.38 15.02
N MET A 36 2.84 9.75 13.87
CA MET A 36 4.03 9.96 13.07
C MET A 36 3.97 11.31 12.31
N PRO A 37 5.09 12.05 12.20
CA PRO A 37 5.13 13.26 11.39
C PRO A 37 4.70 13.01 9.95
N TYR A 38 3.91 13.93 9.40
CA TYR A 38 3.31 13.80 8.08
C TYR A 38 4.35 13.53 6.99
N GLU A 39 5.49 14.22 7.03
CA GLU A 39 6.58 14.08 6.07
C GLU A 39 7.11 12.65 6.04
N ARG A 40 7.24 12.00 7.20
CA ARG A 40 7.73 10.63 7.31
C ARG A 40 6.73 9.63 6.73
N VAL A 41 5.44 9.83 7.02
CA VAL A 41 4.36 9.02 6.43
C VAL A 41 4.36 9.17 4.91
N LEU A 42 4.44 10.41 4.42
CA LEU A 42 4.47 10.71 2.99
C LEU A 42 5.68 10.08 2.29
N THR A 43 6.88 10.21 2.86
CA THR A 43 8.10 9.58 2.31
C THR A 43 7.95 8.05 2.23
N LYS A 44 7.38 7.42 3.28
CA LYS A 44 7.17 5.96 3.25
C LYS A 44 6.16 5.54 2.19
N LEU A 45 5.07 6.29 2.03
CA LEU A 45 4.09 6.04 0.98
C LEU A 45 4.69 6.19 -0.43
N LEU A 46 5.53 7.20 -0.64
CA LEU A 46 6.24 7.39 -1.90
C LEU A 46 7.18 6.22 -2.19
N LEU A 47 7.98 5.81 -1.19
CA LEU A 47 8.89 4.66 -1.32
C LEU A 47 8.13 3.38 -1.72
N ASN A 48 7.04 3.07 -1.02
CA ASN A 48 6.23 1.90 -1.31
C ASN A 48 5.63 1.95 -2.73
N LYS A 49 5.20 3.14 -3.19
CA LYS A 49 4.71 3.33 -4.55
C LYS A 49 5.81 3.07 -5.58
N THR A 50 7.00 3.64 -5.40
CA THR A 50 8.14 3.46 -6.31
C THR A 50 8.56 2.00 -6.39
N GLU A 51 8.59 1.29 -5.27
CA GLU A 51 8.89 -0.15 -5.24
C GLU A 51 7.83 -0.97 -6.00
N ALA A 52 6.55 -0.68 -5.79
CA ALA A 52 5.46 -1.37 -6.51
C ALA A 52 5.52 -1.12 -8.03
N GLU A 53 5.82 0.12 -8.45
CA GLU A 53 6.01 0.47 -9.87
C GLU A 53 7.21 -0.25 -10.48
N TYR A 54 8.32 -0.33 -9.74
CA TYR A 54 9.50 -1.08 -10.16
C TYR A 54 9.18 -2.56 -10.36
N GLN A 55 8.57 -3.21 -9.36
CA GLN A 55 8.21 -4.64 -9.44
C GLN A 55 7.26 -4.92 -10.60
N LYS A 56 6.27 -4.04 -10.82
CA LYS A 56 5.36 -4.15 -11.96
C LYS A 56 6.12 -4.15 -13.29
N ARG A 57 7.01 -3.17 -13.50
CA ARG A 57 7.82 -3.08 -14.73
C ARG A 57 8.74 -4.28 -14.90
N TYR A 58 9.36 -4.74 -13.82
CA TYR A 58 10.21 -5.92 -13.84
C TYR A 58 9.44 -7.18 -14.27
N HIS A 59 8.25 -7.39 -13.73
CA HIS A 59 7.38 -8.50 -14.14
C HIS A 59 6.95 -8.39 -15.60
N GLU A 60 6.62 -7.20 -16.09
CA GLU A 60 6.28 -6.97 -17.50
C GLU A 60 7.44 -7.32 -18.44
N MET A 61 8.68 -6.98 -18.06
CA MET A 61 9.87 -7.32 -18.83
C MET A 61 10.13 -8.83 -18.88
N ILE A 62 9.99 -9.52 -17.74
CA ILE A 62 10.15 -10.98 -17.69
C ILE A 62 9.06 -11.68 -18.49
N ALA A 63 7.81 -11.24 -18.39
CA ALA A 63 6.69 -11.86 -19.09
C ALA A 63 6.71 -11.63 -20.61
N ALA A 64 7.45 -10.62 -21.08
CA ALA A 64 7.65 -10.32 -22.50
C ALA A 64 8.87 -11.02 -23.11
N SER A 65 9.70 -11.69 -22.29
CA SER A 65 10.87 -12.49 -22.71
C SER A 65 10.48 -13.96 -22.89
#